data_AF-A0A422QNL0-F1
#
_entry.id   AF-A0A422QNL0-F1
#
_cell.length_a   1.000
_cell.length_b   1.000
_cell.length_c   1.000
_cell.angle_alpha   90.00
_cell.angle_beta   90.00
_cell.angle_gamma   90.00
#
_symmetry.space_group_name_H-M   'P 1'
#
loop_
_entity.id
_entity.type
_entity.pdbx_description
1 polymer ?
#
loop_
_entity_poly.entity_id
_entity_poly.type
_entity_poly.pdbx_seq_one_letter_code
_entity_poly.pdbx_strand_id
1 'polypeptide(L)' 'MPRNTVDEISITSVGELGKLIRQTRKAQKMTQEDVSGLAGLGNRFIIDLEHGKETVQAQKVIDVLNLLGLELIIRKR' A
#
# COMPACT_ATOMS: atom_id res chain seq x y z
N MET A 1 8.29 21.94 18.16
CA MET A 1 7.59 20.76 17.61
C MET A 1 8.62 19.77 17.11
N PRO A 2 8.97 18.71 17.85
CA PRO A 2 9.70 17.59 17.27
C PRO A 2 8.67 16.64 16.63
N ARG A 3 8.63 16.56 15.29
CA ARG A 3 8.04 15.40 14.61
C ARG A 3 9.13 14.35 14.53
N ASN A 4 9.23 13.50 15.56
CA ASN A 4 10.01 12.28 15.50
C ASN A 4 9.07 11.09 15.70
N THR A 5 9.40 9.96 15.07
CA THR A 5 8.66 8.68 14.90
C THR A 5 7.67 8.62 13.73
N VAL A 6 8.17 8.66 12.50
CA VAL A 6 7.49 7.91 11.42
C VAL A 6 8.37 6.69 11.20
N ASP A 7 7.86 5.50 11.52
CA ASP A 7 8.57 4.23 11.35
C ASP A 7 8.84 4.01 9.86
N GLU A 8 10.03 4.37 9.42
CA GLU A 8 10.48 4.13 8.05
C GLU A 8 10.77 2.64 7.88
N ILE A 9 9.95 1.96 7.08
CA ILE A 9 10.14 0.55 6.77
C ILE A 9 10.83 0.44 5.41
N SER A 10 12.00 -0.20 5.40
CA SER A 10 12.67 -0.56 4.14
C SER A 10 11.95 -1.75 3.51
N ILE A 11 11.40 -1.55 2.32
CA ILE A 11 10.72 -2.58 1.53
C ILE A 11 11.66 -3.03 0.41
N THR A 12 11.91 -4.33 0.32
CA THR A 12 12.82 -4.95 -0.67
C THR A 12 12.12 -5.86 -1.66
N SER A 13 10.83 -6.17 -1.44
CA SER A 13 10.01 -6.99 -2.34
C SER A 13 8.56 -6.54 -2.42
N VAL A 14 7.87 -6.90 -3.51
CA VAL A 14 6.42 -6.64 -3.67
C VAL A 14 5.60 -7.41 -2.64
N GLY A 15 6.07 -8.57 -2.17
CA GLY A 15 5.46 -9.33 -1.09
C GLY A 15 5.47 -8.60 0.26
N GLU A 16 6.58 -7.93 0.59
CA GLU A 16 6.66 -7.07 1.78
C GLU A 16 5.73 -5.86 1.65
N LEU A 17 5.70 -5.23 0.47
CA LEU A 17 4.80 -4.12 0.19
C LEU A 17 3.33 -4.52 0.36
N GLY A 18 2.91 -5.64 -0.23
CA GLY A 18 1.54 -6.15 -0.15
C GLY A 18 1.10 -6.44 1.29
N LYS A 19 2.00 -7.01 2.11
CA LYS A 19 1.76 -7.23 3.54
C LYS A 19 1.55 -5.93 4.31
N LEU A 20 2.40 -4.92 4.07
CA LEU A 20 2.28 -3.61 4.71
C LEU A 20 0.96 -2.92 4.33
N ILE A 21 0.60 -2.94 3.05
CA ILE A 21 -0.68 -2.42 2.55
C ILE A 21 -1.86 -3.11 3.25
N ARG A 22 -1.85 -4.44 3.32
CA ARG A 22 -2.89 -5.23 3.99
C ARG A 22 -3.00 -4.92 5.48
N GLN A 23 -1.88 -4.78 6.17
CA GLN A 23 -1.85 -4.42 7.59
C GLN A 23 -2.43 -3.03 7.82
N THR A 24 -2.02 -2.06 7.01
CA THR A 24 -2.50 -0.67 7.07
C THR A 24 -4.00 -0.59 6.84
N ARG A 25 -4.50 -1.24 5.78
CA ARG A 25 -5.94 -1.33 5.51
C ARG A 25 -6.73 -1.92 6.67
N LYS A 26 -6.23 -3.04 7.24
CA LYS A 26 -6.88 -3.68 8.40
C LYS A 26 -6.88 -2.81 9.64
N ALA A 27 -5.80 -2.08 9.91
CA ALA A 27 -5.72 -1.13 11.03
C ALA A 27 -6.76 0.00 10.89
N GLN A 28 -7.07 0.39 9.65
CA GLN A 28 -8.11 1.36 9.31
C GLN A 28 -9.53 0.75 9.26
N LYS A 29 -9.68 -0.55 9.57
CA LYS A 29 -10.96 -1.29 9.56
C LYS A 29 -11.67 -1.31 8.20
N MET A 30 -10.92 -1.18 7.11
CA MET A 30 -11.46 -1.22 5.75
C MET A 30 -11.44 -2.64 5.18
N THR A 31 -12.45 -2.98 4.39
CA THR A 31 -12.46 -4.18 3.53
C THR A 31 -11.66 -3.92 2.24
N GLN A 32 -11.35 -4.98 1.49
CA GLN A 32 -10.73 -4.82 0.18
C GLN A 32 -11.66 -4.12 -0.81
N GLU A 33 -12.98 -4.31 -0.66
CA GLU A 33 -14.00 -3.65 -1.46
C GLU A 33 -14.03 -2.14 -1.19
N ASP A 34 -13.93 -1.71 0.06
CA ASP A 34 -13.86 -0.29 0.43
C ASP A 34 -12.68 0.40 -0.25
N VAL A 35 -11.48 -0.20 -0.18
CA VAL A 35 -10.28 0.36 -0.82
C VAL A 35 -10.45 0.36 -2.35
N SER A 36 -10.99 -0.72 -2.92
CA SER A 36 -11.19 -0.80 -4.36
C SER A 36 -12.16 0.27 -4.88
N GLY A 37 -13.26 0.52 -4.14
CA GLY A 37 -14.24 1.54 -4.48
C GLY A 37 -13.67 2.95 -4.37
N LEU A 38 -12.95 3.25 -3.28
CA LEU A 38 -12.32 4.56 -3.09
C LEU A 38 -11.19 4.84 -4.09
N ALA A 39 -10.43 3.80 -4.49
CA ALA A 39 -9.37 3.91 -5.47
C ALA A 39 -9.88 3.91 -6.93
N GLY A 40 -11.16 3.61 -7.17
CA GLY A 40 -11.68 3.41 -8.52
C GLY A 40 -11.07 2.20 -9.24
N LEU A 41 -10.67 1.17 -8.49
CA LEU A 41 -9.99 -0.03 -8.98
C LEU A 41 -10.88 -1.27 -8.81
N GLY A 42 -10.66 -2.29 -9.64
CA GLY A 42 -11.35 -3.58 -9.44
C GLY A 42 -10.84 -4.30 -8.18
N ASN A 43 -11.73 -4.92 -7.41
CA ASN A 43 -11.38 -5.64 -6.17
C ASN A 43 -10.27 -6.70 -6.38
N ARG A 44 -10.23 -7.34 -7.56
CA ARG A 44 -9.16 -8.29 -7.91
C ARG A 44 -7.76 -7.65 -7.88
N PHE A 45 -7.64 -6.37 -8.23
CA PHE A 45 -6.38 -5.65 -8.14
C PHE A 45 -5.91 -5.55 -6.68
N ILE A 46 -6.81 -5.20 -5.74
CA ILE A 46 -6.49 -5.11 -4.31
C ILE A 46 -6.07 -6.48 -3.77
N ILE A 47 -6.77 -7.55 -4.16
CA ILE A 47 -6.41 -8.93 -3.80
C ILE A 47 -5.01 -9.29 -4.31
N ASP A 48 -4.73 -9.04 -5.59
CA ASP A 48 -3.44 -9.37 -6.20
C ASP A 48 -2.30 -8.54 -5.56
N LEU A 49 -2.54 -7.26 -5.30
CA LEU A 49 -1.59 -6.34 -4.64
C LEU A 49 -1.24 -6.80 -3.22
N GLU A 50 -2.24 -7.12 -2.40
CA GLU A 50 -2.00 -7.56 -1.01
C GLU A 50 -1.33 -8.93 -0.91
N HIS A 51 -1.49 -9.78 -1.92
CA HIS A 51 -0.74 -11.03 -2.05
C HIS A 51 0.66 -10.84 -2.63
N GLY A 52 1.02 -9.61 -3.03
CA GLY A 52 2.36 -9.29 -3.52
C GLY A 52 2.62 -9.72 -4.95
N LYS A 53 1.59 -9.80 -5.81
CA LYS A 53 1.74 -10.16 -7.22
C LYS A 53 2.70 -9.17 -7.90
N GLU A 54 3.79 -9.68 -8.46
CA GLU A 54 4.87 -8.87 -9.05
C GLU A 54 4.44 -8.06 -10.27
N THR A 55 3.36 -8.47 -10.96
CA THR A 55 2.88 -7.87 -12.21
C THR A 55 1.75 -6.83 -12.01
N VAL A 56 1.56 -6.33 -10.79
CA VAL A 56 0.64 -5.20 -10.56
C VAL A 56 1.17 -3.92 -11.21
N GLN A 57 0.27 -3.09 -11.73
CA GLN A 57 0.65 -1.82 -12.35
C GLN A 57 1.12 -0.81 -11.29
N ALA A 58 2.36 -0.35 -11.40
CA ALA A 58 3.02 0.50 -10.40
C ALA A 58 2.23 1.77 -10.04
N GLN A 59 1.67 2.47 -11.03
CA GLN A 59 0.90 3.70 -10.76
C GLN A 59 -0.28 3.44 -9.82
N LYS A 60 -1.01 2.34 -10.04
CA LYS A 60 -2.14 1.95 -9.17
C LYS A 60 -1.71 1.57 -7.76
N VAL A 61 -0.49 1.04 -7.62
CA VAL A 61 0.08 0.79 -6.29
C VAL A 61 0.32 2.09 -5.55
N ILE A 62 0.90 3.10 -6.23
CA ILE A 62 1.12 4.44 -5.66
C ILE A 62 -0.21 5.08 -5.27
N ASP A 63 -1.25 4.96 -6.11
CA ASP A 63 -2.58 5.49 -5.81
C ASP A 63 -3.19 4.85 -4.54
N VAL A 64 -3.04 3.53 -4.38
CA VAL A 64 -3.48 2.80 -3.17
C VAL A 64 -2.65 3.20 -1.95
N LEU A 65 -1.34 3.40 -2.07
CA LEU A 65 -0.49 3.87 -0.97
C LEU A 65 -0.98 5.24 -0.49
N ASN A 66 -1.17 6.19 -1.41
CA ASN A 66 -1.66 7.53 -1.08
C ASN A 66 -3.04 7.48 -0.42
N LEU A 67 -3.96 6.65 -0.94
CA LEU A 67 -5.29 6.46 -0.36
C LEU A 67 -5.23 5.97 1.08
N LEU A 68 -4.29 5.07 1.39
CA LEU A 68 -4.09 4.53 2.74
C LEU A 68 -3.25 5.44 3.65
N GLY A 69 -2.82 6.61 3.16
CA GLY A 69 -1.97 7.54 3.91
C GLY A 69 -0.50 7.10 4.01
N LEU A 70 -0.06 6.24 3.09
CA LEU A 70 1.33 5.79 2.95
C LEU A 70 2.03 6.57 1.84
N GLU A 71 3.30 6.90 2.04
CA GLU A 71 4.11 7.66 1.08
C GLU A 71 5.25 6.79 0.52
N LEU A 72 5.44 6.82 -0.81
CA LEU A 72 6.60 6.19 -1.46
C LEU A 72 7.75 7.20 -1.56
N ILE A 73 8.85 6.92 -0.87
CA ILE A 73 10.06 7.76 -0.87
C ILE A 73 11.20 7.03 -1.59
N ILE A 74 11.88 7.71 -2.51
CA ILE A 74 13.07 7.20 -3.21
C ILE A 74 14.32 7.81 -2.59
N ARG A 75 15.27 6.95 -2.20
CA ARG A 75 16.56 7.37 -1.60
C ARG A 75 17.72 6.73 -2.35
N LYS A 76 18.81 7.49 -2.53
CA LYS A 76 20.07 6.92 -3.00
C LYS A 76 20.65 6.03 -1.90
N ARG A 77 21.16 4.86 -2.30
CA ARG A 77 21.87 3.95 -1.42
C ARG A 77 23.27 4.44 -1.13
#